data_AF-A0A7G8QNY7-F1
#
_entry.id   AF-A0A7G8QNY7-F1
#
_cell.length_a   1.000
_cell.length_b   1.000
_cell.length_c   1.000
_cell.angle_alpha   90.00
_cell.angle_beta   90.00
_cell.angle_gamma   90.00
#
_symmetry.space_group_name_H-M   'P 1'
#
loop_
_entity.id
_entity.type
_entity.pdbx_description
1 polymer ?
#
loop_
_entity_poly.entity_id
_entity_poly.type
_entity_poly.pdbx_seq_one_letter_code
_entity_poly.pdbx_strand_id
1 'polypeptide(L)'
;MLLSYRVAPLLAIPLLLAGGPACALQDSQPFSEKQAALPDLGIAPQVDDDARHFAEMAKKFGEASMSDNGLTTGEQARMMAIGKLGNEVSHQLENWLSPWGNANVDLLVDKEGHFTGSKGSWFIPLQDNGDYLTWNQYSVTQRDNDLVGNIGLGQRWRKGDWLLGYNSFYDKVLGESMARGSVGAEAWGEYLRLSANYYHPVGSWQRNESLTQEQRMASGYDVTAQARLPFYQHINTSVSVEQYFGDSVDLFHSGTGYHNPVAVSVGLNYTPVPLVTMTAKHKQGENGISQNNVGLNLNYRFGVPLKQQLAADEVAASRSLRGSRYDSPERDNLPVVEYRQRKSLSVYLATPPWDLHSGETVQLKLQIRSLHGVKSLKWQGDTQQLSLTAPANASSTDGWSVILPVWDTTPGAANVWHLSVVVEDDAGQRVSSNEIALALTEPLVKFSAEGISWQETP
;
A
#
# COMPACT_ATOMS: atom_id res chain seq x y z
N MET A 1 44.14 -17.68 13.42
CA MET A 1 43.14 -18.77 13.35
C MET A 1 41.84 -18.19 13.91
N LEU A 2 40.77 -18.21 13.11
CA LEU A 2 39.57 -17.38 13.25
C LEU A 2 38.78 -17.65 14.55
N LEU A 3 38.29 -16.58 15.18
CA LEU A 3 37.15 -16.61 16.10
C LEU A 3 35.98 -15.86 15.47
N SER A 4 34.89 -16.57 15.20
CA SER A 4 33.65 -16.05 14.65
C SER A 4 32.75 -15.49 15.77
N TYR A 5 32.41 -14.21 15.70
CA TYR A 5 31.30 -13.64 16.47
C TYR A 5 30.13 -13.32 15.54
N ARG A 6 29.01 -14.04 15.73
CA ARG A 6 27.71 -13.70 15.15
C ARG A 6 27.05 -12.67 16.07
N VAL A 7 26.73 -11.49 15.54
CA VAL A 7 25.87 -10.49 16.20
C VAL A 7 24.54 -10.51 15.46
N ALA A 8 23.47 -10.89 16.18
CA ALA A 8 22.09 -10.70 15.74
C ALA A 8 21.58 -9.40 16.37
N PRO A 9 20.89 -8.50 15.64
CA PRO A 9 20.18 -7.39 16.25
C PRO A 9 18.71 -7.77 16.46
N LEU A 10 18.31 -7.87 17.72
CA LEU A 10 16.90 -7.81 18.15
C LEU A 10 16.50 -6.33 18.20
N LEU A 11 15.71 -5.87 17.23
CA LEU A 11 15.05 -4.56 17.25
C LEU A 11 13.61 -4.78 17.74
N ALA A 12 13.37 -4.47 19.01
CA ALA A 12 12.03 -4.41 19.59
C ALA A 12 11.42 -3.03 19.28
N ILE A 13 10.36 -3.01 18.48
CA ILE A 13 9.52 -1.85 18.19
C ILE A 13 8.30 -1.94 19.12
N PRO A 14 8.05 -0.97 20.03
CA PRO A 14 6.77 -0.94 20.73
C PRO A 14 5.74 -0.24 19.82
N LEU A 15 4.80 -1.02 19.30
CA LEU A 15 3.55 -0.55 18.71
C LEU A 15 2.61 -0.17 19.85
N LEU A 16 2.25 1.11 20.00
CA LEU A 16 1.11 1.54 20.81
C LEU A 16 -0.04 1.89 19.86
N LEU A 17 -0.92 0.91 19.64
CA LEU A 17 -2.26 1.10 19.10
C LEU A 17 -3.23 0.39 20.06
N ALA A 18 -3.94 1.16 20.88
CA ALA A 18 -5.09 0.67 21.63
C ALA A 18 -6.23 1.68 21.44
N GLY A 19 -7.15 1.34 20.55
CA GLY A 19 -8.41 2.03 20.33
C GLY A 19 -9.43 1.00 19.85
N GLY A 20 -10.07 0.32 20.80
CA GLY A 20 -11.15 -0.64 20.57
C GLY A 20 -12.22 -0.46 21.66
N PRO A 21 -13.52 -0.57 21.33
CA PRO A 21 -14.62 0.05 22.07
C PRO A 21 -15.02 -0.77 23.31
N ALA A 22 -15.17 -0.09 24.46
CA ALA A 22 -15.74 -0.71 25.65
C ALA A 22 -17.28 -0.64 25.60
N CYS A 23 -17.90 -1.81 25.41
CA CYS A 23 -19.31 -2.03 25.74
C CYS A 23 -19.54 -1.79 27.23
N ALA A 24 -20.64 -1.11 27.53
CA ALA A 24 -21.12 -0.83 28.87
C ALA A 24 -21.42 -2.13 29.63
N LEU A 25 -20.88 -2.24 30.86
CA LEU A 25 -21.43 -3.09 31.91
C LEU A 25 -21.81 -2.17 33.08
N GLN A 26 -23.09 -2.25 33.39
CA GLN A 26 -23.80 -1.55 34.45
C GLN A 26 -23.61 -2.37 35.73
N ASP A 27 -23.11 -1.77 36.81
CA ASP A 27 -23.51 -2.15 38.16
C ASP A 27 -23.19 -1.07 39.20
N SER A 28 -24.02 -1.04 40.22
CA SER A 28 -24.41 0.09 41.06
C SER A 28 -23.76 0.13 42.45
N GLN A 29 -23.23 1.32 42.84
CA GLN A 29 -23.27 1.99 44.18
C GLN A 29 -22.65 1.30 45.46
N PRO A 30 -22.40 2.03 46.58
CA PRO A 30 -21.49 3.18 46.83
C PRO A 30 -20.70 3.04 48.20
N PHE A 31 -20.05 4.12 48.68
CA PHE A 31 -19.27 4.34 49.95
C PHE A 31 -17.76 3.99 49.95
N SER A 32 -16.82 4.72 50.56
CA SER A 32 -16.65 6.10 51.07
C SER A 32 -15.22 6.23 51.63
N GLU A 33 -14.67 7.44 51.51
CA GLU A 33 -13.66 8.09 52.36
C GLU A 33 -12.13 7.96 52.17
N LYS A 34 -11.54 9.18 52.07
CA LYS A 34 -10.21 9.70 52.44
C LYS A 34 -9.04 9.69 51.45
N GLN A 35 -9.00 10.78 50.68
CA GLN A 35 -7.89 11.75 50.52
C GLN A 35 -6.46 11.25 50.79
N ALA A 36 -5.72 11.04 49.71
CA ALA A 36 -4.32 11.44 49.61
C ALA A 36 -4.17 12.28 48.33
N ALA A 37 -3.93 13.58 48.50
CA ALA A 37 -3.72 14.52 47.40
C ALA A 37 -2.43 14.14 46.64
N LEU A 38 -2.59 13.74 45.38
CA LEU A 38 -1.52 13.69 44.39
C LEU A 38 -1.30 15.12 43.84
N PRO A 39 -0.06 15.49 43.45
CA PRO A 39 0.22 16.83 42.95
C PRO A 39 -0.57 17.11 41.68
N ASP A 40 -1.30 18.22 41.71
CA ASP A 40 -2.05 18.80 40.60
C ASP A 40 -1.07 19.23 39.49
N LEU A 41 -0.89 18.36 38.49
CA LEU A 41 -0.32 18.73 37.20
C LEU A 41 -1.45 19.36 36.41
N GLY A 42 -1.59 20.69 36.53
CA GLY A 42 -2.66 21.50 35.95
C GLY A 42 -2.87 21.28 34.45
N ILE A 43 -3.61 20.23 34.11
CA ILE A 43 -4.14 19.94 32.79
C ILE A 43 -5.67 19.95 32.93
N ALA A 44 -6.23 21.14 32.92
CA ALA A 44 -7.61 21.44 32.55
C ALA A 44 -7.63 22.89 32.02
N PRO A 45 -8.44 23.31 31.03
CA PRO A 45 -9.49 22.63 30.25
C PRO A 45 -9.33 22.79 28.71
N GLN A 46 -8.15 23.19 28.20
CA GLN A 46 -8.01 23.69 26.82
C GLN A 46 -8.23 22.66 25.70
N VAL A 47 -8.06 21.37 25.99
CA VAL A 47 -8.20 20.29 24.98
C VAL A 47 -9.65 20.14 24.50
N ASP A 48 -10.63 20.49 25.35
CA ASP A 48 -12.06 20.31 25.04
C ASP A 48 -12.61 21.45 24.16
N ASP A 49 -12.04 22.65 24.29
CA ASP A 49 -12.40 23.81 23.46
C ASP A 49 -11.82 23.65 22.04
N ASP A 50 -10.55 23.27 21.90
CA ASP A 50 -9.90 23.05 20.60
C ASP A 50 -10.61 21.96 19.78
N ALA A 51 -11.05 20.88 20.43
CA ALA A 51 -11.80 19.80 19.79
C ALA A 51 -13.22 20.23 19.35
N ARG A 52 -13.91 21.02 20.16
CA ARG A 52 -15.21 21.61 19.79
C ARG A 52 -15.08 22.59 18.63
N HIS A 53 -14.03 23.40 18.62
CA HIS A 53 -13.78 24.38 17.56
C HIS A 53 -13.33 23.73 16.24
N PHE A 54 -12.58 22.62 16.29
CA PHE A 54 -12.32 21.79 15.09
C PHE A 54 -13.62 21.21 14.53
N ALA A 55 -14.51 20.71 15.40
CA ALA A 55 -15.81 20.20 14.97
C ALA A 55 -16.68 21.30 14.34
N GLU A 56 -16.64 22.53 14.86
CA GLU A 56 -17.34 23.68 14.27
C GLU A 56 -16.74 24.10 12.92
N MET A 57 -15.43 24.06 12.75
CA MET A 57 -14.77 24.33 11.47
C MET A 57 -15.05 23.24 10.44
N ALA A 58 -14.91 21.97 10.81
CA ALA A 58 -15.26 20.84 9.95
C ALA A 58 -16.73 20.87 9.55
N LYS A 59 -17.61 21.29 10.48
CA LYS A 59 -19.03 21.53 10.21
C LYS A 59 -19.24 22.69 9.24
N LYS A 60 -18.60 23.85 9.44
CA LYS A 60 -18.70 25.00 8.51
C LYS A 60 -18.13 24.68 7.12
N PHE A 61 -17.04 23.92 7.06
CA PHE A 61 -16.44 23.44 5.81
C PHE A 61 -17.37 22.44 5.10
N GLY A 62 -17.96 21.50 5.86
CA GLY A 62 -18.97 20.57 5.35
C GLY A 62 -20.24 21.28 4.86
N GLU A 63 -20.74 22.26 5.62
CA GLU A 63 -21.89 23.09 5.25
C GLU A 63 -21.62 23.93 4.00
N ALA A 64 -20.41 24.50 3.87
CA ALA A 64 -20.00 25.22 2.66
C ALA A 64 -19.86 24.30 1.44
N SER A 65 -19.44 23.04 1.65
CA SER A 65 -19.35 22.01 0.61
C SER A 65 -20.70 21.41 0.21
N MET A 66 -21.76 21.57 1.03
CA MET A 66 -23.09 21.00 0.80
C MET A 66 -24.16 22.02 0.37
N SER A 67 -23.78 23.29 0.19
CA SER A 67 -24.66 24.33 -0.37
C SER A 67 -24.88 24.10 -1.87
N ASP A 68 -25.86 23.29 -2.20
CA ASP A 68 -26.36 23.02 -3.55
C ASP A 68 -26.96 24.30 -4.16
N ASN A 69 -26.21 24.96 -5.04
CA ASN A 69 -26.73 25.96 -5.96
C ASN A 69 -26.59 25.40 -7.38
N GLY A 70 -27.66 24.74 -7.85
CA GLY A 70 -27.74 23.96 -9.09
C GLY A 70 -27.30 24.68 -10.38
N LEU A 71 -25.98 24.74 -10.59
CA LEU A 71 -25.29 25.20 -11.79
C LEU A 71 -24.08 24.29 -12.05
N THR A 72 -23.77 24.06 -13.32
CA THR A 72 -22.87 23.01 -13.80
C THR A 72 -21.43 23.09 -13.28
N THR A 73 -20.85 21.91 -13.03
CA THR A 73 -19.60 21.58 -12.33
C THR A 73 -18.31 22.26 -12.85
N GLY A 74 -18.35 22.97 -13.98
CA GLY A 74 -17.19 23.68 -14.56
C GLY A 74 -16.98 25.12 -14.07
N GLU A 75 -18.01 25.79 -13.53
CA GLU A 75 -17.94 27.20 -13.11
C GLU A 75 -17.89 27.38 -11.58
N GLN A 76 -18.33 26.37 -10.81
CA GLN A 76 -18.26 26.36 -9.34
C GLN A 76 -16.82 26.31 -8.80
N ALA A 77 -15.89 25.63 -9.50
CA ALA A 77 -14.48 25.59 -9.10
C ALA A 77 -13.79 26.97 -9.23
N ARG A 78 -14.28 27.85 -10.11
CA ARG A 78 -13.73 29.20 -10.30
C ARG A 78 -14.25 30.22 -9.29
N MET A 79 -15.43 30.00 -8.69
CA MET A 79 -16.02 30.99 -7.75
C MET A 79 -15.85 30.67 -6.26
N MET A 80 -15.48 29.45 -5.87
CA MET A 80 -15.31 29.10 -4.45
C MET A 80 -13.92 29.39 -3.86
N ALA A 81 -12.89 29.65 -4.67
CA ALA A 81 -11.53 29.79 -4.14
C ALA A 81 -11.05 31.23 -3.90
N ILE A 82 -11.64 32.28 -4.52
CA ILE A 82 -11.03 33.63 -4.50
C ILE A 82 -12.01 34.79 -4.24
N GLY A 83 -13.32 34.63 -4.47
CA GLY A 83 -14.25 35.77 -4.51
C GLY A 83 -14.81 36.28 -3.18
N LYS A 84 -14.79 35.50 -2.09
CA LYS A 84 -15.44 35.87 -0.81
C LYS A 84 -14.50 36.04 0.39
N LEU A 85 -13.21 35.75 0.24
CA LEU A 85 -12.22 35.89 1.32
C LEU A 85 -11.49 37.24 1.33
N GLY A 86 -11.66 38.08 0.30
CA GLY A 86 -10.78 39.23 0.07
C GLY A 86 -11.15 40.54 0.77
N ASN A 87 -12.38 40.75 1.22
CA ASN A 87 -12.82 42.11 1.61
C ASN A 87 -13.19 42.31 3.08
N GLU A 88 -13.26 41.25 3.90
CA GLU A 88 -13.67 41.38 5.31
C GLU A 88 -12.88 40.43 6.22
N VAL A 89 -11.55 40.57 6.23
CA VAL A 89 -10.70 39.89 7.21
C VAL A 89 -10.04 40.95 8.08
N SER A 90 -10.71 41.28 9.18
CA SER A 90 -10.24 42.24 10.19
C SER A 90 -8.98 41.73 10.90
N HIS A 91 -8.11 42.66 11.33
CA HIS A 91 -6.87 42.43 12.10
C HIS A 91 -7.02 41.56 13.36
N GLN A 92 -8.23 41.29 13.84
CA GLN A 92 -8.50 40.40 14.98
C GLN A 92 -8.45 38.90 14.63
N LEU A 93 -8.64 38.52 13.35
CA LEU A 93 -8.58 37.12 12.91
C LEU A 93 -7.15 36.63 12.65
N GLU A 94 -6.20 37.51 12.35
CA GLU A 94 -4.81 37.14 12.07
C GLU A 94 -4.12 36.47 13.27
N ASN A 95 -4.42 36.92 14.51
CA ASN A 95 -3.86 36.33 15.73
C ASN A 95 -4.46 34.94 16.05
N TRP A 96 -5.75 34.74 15.79
CA TRP A 96 -6.46 33.47 16.04
C TRP A 96 -6.06 32.37 15.05
N LEU A 97 -5.76 32.76 13.80
CA LEU A 97 -5.36 31.83 12.75
C LEU A 97 -3.85 31.53 12.75
N SER A 98 -3.02 32.40 13.34
CA SER A 98 -1.56 32.22 13.39
C SER A 98 -1.05 30.85 13.88
N PRO A 99 -1.73 30.12 14.81
CA PRO A 99 -1.30 28.79 15.23
C PRO A 99 -1.61 27.69 14.20
N TRP A 100 -2.40 27.99 13.16
CA TRP A 100 -2.94 26.97 12.25
C TRP A 100 -1.99 26.60 11.10
N GLY A 101 -0.76 27.12 11.12
CA GLY A 101 0.31 26.68 10.23
C GLY A 101 0.10 27.07 8.77
N ASN A 102 0.21 26.10 7.87
CA ASN A 102 0.19 26.32 6.42
C ASN A 102 -0.86 25.44 5.74
N ALA A 103 -1.65 26.04 4.85
CA ALA A 103 -2.53 25.33 3.93
C ALA A 103 -1.95 25.37 2.52
N ASN A 104 -2.03 24.25 1.81
CA ASN A 104 -1.50 24.14 0.46
C ASN A 104 -2.47 23.43 -0.47
N VAL A 105 -2.72 24.01 -1.65
CA VAL A 105 -3.57 23.46 -2.70
C VAL A 105 -2.73 23.25 -3.96
N ASP A 106 -2.62 22.02 -4.42
CA ASP A 106 -1.94 21.65 -5.67
C ASP A 106 -2.99 21.31 -6.73
N LEU A 107 -2.78 21.82 -7.95
CA LEU A 107 -3.53 21.46 -9.16
C LEU A 107 -2.54 20.91 -10.18
N LEU A 108 -2.75 19.69 -10.64
CA LEU A 108 -1.86 18.97 -11.55
C LEU A 108 -2.48 18.85 -12.93
N VAL A 109 -1.68 19.12 -13.97
CA VAL A 109 -2.09 19.13 -15.37
C VAL A 109 -1.03 18.37 -16.19
N ASP A 110 -1.47 17.58 -17.16
CA ASP A 110 -0.58 16.92 -18.12
C ASP A 110 -0.07 17.90 -19.21
N LYS A 111 0.76 17.41 -20.12
CA LYS A 111 1.29 18.23 -21.24
C LYS A 111 0.22 18.60 -22.27
N GLU A 112 -0.87 17.85 -22.33
CA GLU A 112 -2.04 18.09 -23.19
C GLU A 112 -3.01 19.14 -22.60
N GLY A 113 -2.83 19.51 -21.32
CA GLY A 113 -3.70 20.47 -20.64
C GLY A 113 -4.86 19.81 -19.90
N HIS A 114 -4.91 18.49 -19.80
CA HIS A 114 -5.93 17.79 -19.00
C HIS A 114 -5.58 17.83 -17.52
N PHE A 115 -6.62 18.07 -16.72
CA PHE A 115 -6.50 18.03 -15.27
C PHE A 115 -6.29 16.58 -14.81
N THR A 116 -5.15 16.33 -14.18
CA THR A 116 -4.76 14.98 -13.70
C THR A 116 -5.01 14.79 -12.22
N GLY A 117 -5.28 15.86 -11.47
CA GLY A 117 -5.66 15.74 -10.07
C GLY A 117 -5.49 17.03 -9.26
N SER A 118 -5.98 17.00 -8.03
CA SER A 118 -5.79 18.04 -7.02
C SER A 118 -5.35 17.45 -5.70
N LYS A 119 -4.65 18.27 -4.92
CA LYS A 119 -4.31 17.94 -3.53
C LYS A 119 -4.60 19.13 -2.63
N GLY A 120 -5.28 18.87 -1.53
CA GLY A 120 -5.37 19.79 -0.39
C GLY A 120 -4.53 19.26 0.75
N SER A 121 -3.72 20.10 1.37
CA SER A 121 -2.91 19.72 2.53
C SER A 121 -2.90 20.82 3.58
N TRP A 122 -2.90 20.42 4.84
CA TRP A 122 -2.89 21.31 5.99
C TRP A 122 -1.82 20.85 6.98
N PHE A 123 -0.81 21.68 7.16
CA PHE A 123 0.30 21.50 8.08
C PHE A 123 0.04 22.31 9.34
N ILE A 124 0.09 21.66 10.50
CA ILE A 124 -0.23 22.27 11.79
C ILE A 124 0.99 22.13 12.73
N PRO A 125 1.57 23.24 13.21
CA PRO A 125 2.60 23.20 14.23
C PRO A 125 1.96 22.89 15.59
N LEU A 126 2.31 21.75 16.19
CA LEU A 126 1.82 21.33 17.51
C LEU A 126 2.64 21.95 18.63
N GLN A 127 3.97 21.99 18.43
CA GLN A 127 4.89 22.55 19.40
C GLN A 127 6.07 23.18 18.68
N ASP A 128 6.32 24.45 18.95
CA ASP A 128 7.41 25.20 18.34
C ASP A 128 8.10 26.08 19.38
N ASN A 129 9.40 25.88 19.56
CA ASN A 129 10.22 26.71 20.45
C ASN A 129 11.38 27.40 19.71
N GLY A 130 11.39 27.39 18.38
CA GLY A 130 12.47 27.92 17.53
C GLY A 130 13.59 26.93 17.22
N ASP A 131 13.93 26.04 18.16
CA ASP A 131 14.97 25.01 17.98
C ASP A 131 14.40 23.67 17.53
N TYR A 132 13.21 23.31 18.00
CA TYR A 132 12.43 22.16 17.57
C TYR A 132 11.03 22.58 17.11
N LEU A 133 10.48 21.77 16.22
CA LEU A 133 9.13 21.89 15.69
C LEU A 133 8.53 20.49 15.59
N THR A 134 7.53 20.21 16.41
CA THR A 134 6.67 19.03 16.29
C THR A 134 5.41 19.43 15.55
N TRP A 135 5.00 18.65 14.56
CA TRP A 135 3.93 18.99 13.66
C TRP A 135 3.14 17.76 13.22
N ASN A 136 1.88 17.99 12.85
CA ASN A 136 1.05 17.03 12.14
C ASN A 136 0.61 17.60 10.79
N GLN A 137 0.30 16.70 9.87
CA GLN A 137 -0.19 17.06 8.55
C GLN A 137 -1.37 16.18 8.16
N TYR A 138 -2.40 16.81 7.60
CA TYR A 138 -3.50 16.12 6.93
C TYR A 138 -3.48 16.49 5.46
N SER A 139 -3.69 15.53 4.58
CA SER A 139 -3.90 15.82 3.16
C SER A 139 -4.92 14.90 2.53
N VAL A 140 -5.56 15.42 1.49
CA VAL A 140 -6.48 14.70 0.63
C VAL A 140 -6.04 14.96 -0.80
N THR A 141 -5.82 13.89 -1.55
CA THR A 141 -5.42 13.95 -2.96
C THR A 141 -6.48 13.24 -3.79
N GLN A 142 -7.02 13.94 -4.79
CA GLN A 142 -7.85 13.34 -5.83
C GLN A 142 -7.00 13.19 -7.09
N ARG A 143 -6.93 11.98 -7.63
CA ARG A 143 -6.31 11.71 -8.92
C ARG A 143 -7.20 10.75 -9.69
N ASP A 144 -7.61 11.16 -10.89
CA ASP A 144 -8.58 10.42 -11.70
C ASP A 144 -9.83 10.08 -10.85
N ASN A 145 -10.10 8.80 -10.59
CA ASN A 145 -11.20 8.32 -9.75
C ASN A 145 -10.80 8.03 -8.29
N ASP A 146 -9.51 8.02 -7.97
CA ASP A 146 -9.01 7.65 -6.65
C ASP A 146 -8.91 8.87 -5.73
N LEU A 147 -9.50 8.74 -4.54
CA LEU A 147 -9.39 9.71 -3.47
C LEU A 147 -8.50 9.14 -2.37
N VAL A 148 -7.36 9.77 -2.10
CA VAL A 148 -6.39 9.30 -1.10
C VAL A 148 -6.34 10.28 0.07
N GLY A 149 -6.54 9.76 1.28
CA GLY A 149 -6.29 10.49 2.52
C GLY A 149 -4.92 10.16 3.08
N ASN A 150 -4.20 11.18 3.56
CA ASN A 150 -2.93 11.02 4.26
C ASN A 150 -2.98 11.73 5.61
N ILE A 151 -2.44 11.07 6.63
CA ILE A 151 -2.22 11.65 7.96
C ILE A 151 -0.77 11.41 8.35
N GLY A 152 -0.08 12.44 8.83
CA GLY A 152 1.31 12.34 9.24
C GLY A 152 1.64 13.12 10.48
N LEU A 153 2.72 12.69 11.12
CA LEU A 153 3.35 13.31 12.27
C LEU A 153 4.85 13.39 12.00
N GLY A 154 5.47 14.49 12.37
CA GLY A 154 6.91 14.63 12.27
C GLY A 154 7.49 15.60 13.27
N GLN A 155 8.82 15.58 13.32
CA GLN A 155 9.59 16.50 14.12
C GLN A 155 10.77 17.02 13.31
N ARG A 156 11.04 18.32 13.44
CA ARG A 156 12.20 19.00 12.88
C ARG A 156 12.98 19.67 13.99
N TRP A 157 14.30 19.62 13.95
CA TRP A 157 15.18 20.32 14.89
C TRP A 157 16.32 21.02 14.15
N ARG A 158 16.69 22.19 14.66
CA ARG A 158 17.79 22.99 14.14
C ARG A 158 19.11 22.50 14.71
N LYS A 159 20.10 22.35 13.85
CA LYS A 159 21.49 22.04 14.22
C LYS A 159 22.43 22.88 13.37
N GLY A 160 22.88 24.01 13.92
CA GLY A 160 23.63 25.02 13.16
C GLY A 160 22.78 25.56 12.00
N ASP A 161 23.33 25.54 10.79
CA ASP A 161 22.67 25.99 9.56
C ASP A 161 21.85 24.89 8.86
N TRP A 162 21.48 23.84 9.60
CA TRP A 162 20.68 22.74 9.11
C TRP A 162 19.41 22.57 9.93
N LEU A 163 18.33 22.23 9.25
CA LEU A 163 17.10 21.73 9.84
C LEU A 163 17.01 20.24 9.51
N LEU A 164 17.14 19.40 10.52
CA LEU A 164 17.03 17.95 10.39
C LEU A 164 15.65 17.52 10.84
N GLY A 165 15.10 16.47 10.25
CA GLY A 165 13.78 16.01 10.62
C GLY A 165 13.55 14.54 10.32
N TYR A 166 12.53 14.00 10.98
CA TYR A 166 11.93 12.74 10.60
C TYR A 166 10.41 12.88 10.60
N ASN A 167 9.76 12.05 9.81
CA ASN A 167 8.31 12.03 9.70
C ASN A 167 7.80 10.60 9.51
N SER A 168 6.53 10.40 9.84
CA SER A 168 5.81 9.15 9.61
C SER A 168 4.42 9.49 9.08
N PHE A 169 3.96 8.73 8.09
CA PHE A 169 2.67 8.93 7.46
C PHE A 169 1.90 7.62 7.33
N TYR A 170 0.59 7.72 7.42
CA TYR A 170 -0.37 6.69 7.06
C TYR A 170 -1.21 7.20 5.89
N ASP A 171 -1.14 6.49 4.77
CA ASP A 171 -1.88 6.77 3.55
C ASP A 171 -2.96 5.72 3.34
N LYS A 172 -4.16 6.14 2.94
CA LYS A 172 -5.28 5.24 2.68
C LYS A 172 -6.06 5.71 1.45
N VAL A 173 -6.33 4.80 0.52
CA VAL A 173 -7.30 5.04 -0.55
C VAL A 173 -8.69 4.99 0.06
N LEU A 174 -9.47 6.05 -0.11
CA LEU A 174 -10.86 6.15 0.34
C LEU A 174 -11.75 5.43 -0.70
N GLY A 175 -12.60 4.54 -0.22
CA GLY A 175 -13.41 3.66 -1.07
C GLY A 175 -12.84 2.24 -1.21
N GLU A 176 -11.52 2.09 -1.03
CA GLU A 176 -10.87 0.79 -0.95
C GLU A 176 -10.31 0.52 0.45
N SER A 177 -9.90 -0.72 0.70
CA SER A 177 -9.23 -1.10 1.95
C SER A 177 -7.71 -1.06 1.85
N MET A 178 -7.14 -0.46 0.79
CA MET A 178 -5.69 -0.36 0.59
C MET A 178 -5.08 0.73 1.48
N ALA A 179 -3.99 0.40 2.18
CA ALA A 179 -3.29 1.32 3.06
C ALA A 179 -1.77 1.09 3.09
N ARG A 180 -1.04 2.17 3.37
CA ARG A 180 0.43 2.25 3.39
C ARG A 180 0.89 3.03 4.61
N GLY A 181 1.96 2.56 5.22
CA GLY A 181 2.77 3.32 6.17
C GLY A 181 4.01 3.84 5.47
N SER A 182 4.50 5.00 5.88
CA SER A 182 5.80 5.49 5.43
C SER A 182 6.56 6.18 6.53
N VAL A 183 7.88 6.15 6.41
CA VAL A 183 8.81 6.88 7.28
C VAL A 183 9.73 7.70 6.40
N GLY A 184 10.01 8.93 6.82
CA GLY A 184 10.81 9.88 6.07
C GLY A 184 11.87 10.54 6.94
N ALA A 185 12.97 10.92 6.31
CA ALA A 185 14.05 11.71 6.90
C ALA A 185 14.31 12.96 6.05
N GLU A 186 14.62 14.06 6.71
CA GLU A 186 14.84 15.37 6.11
C GLU A 186 16.16 15.96 6.58
N ALA A 187 16.92 16.56 5.66
CA ALA A 187 18.08 17.37 5.96
C ALA A 187 18.06 18.62 5.07
N TRP A 188 17.62 19.74 5.63
CA TRP A 188 17.40 20.99 4.92
C TRP A 188 18.47 22.00 5.32
N GLY A 189 19.22 22.49 4.34
CA GLY A 189 20.07 23.66 4.42
C GLY A 189 19.47 24.84 3.65
N GLU A 190 20.16 25.97 3.64
CA GLU A 190 19.68 27.20 3.02
C GLU A 190 19.57 27.08 1.48
N TYR A 191 20.45 26.29 0.86
CA TYR A 191 20.50 26.11 -0.61
C TYR A 191 20.24 24.68 -1.08
N LEU A 192 20.32 23.69 -0.18
CA LEU A 192 20.18 22.28 -0.50
C LEU A 192 19.21 21.65 0.50
N ARG A 193 18.16 21.00 0.00
CA ARG A 193 17.26 20.18 0.82
C ARG A 193 17.32 18.74 0.34
N LEU A 194 17.52 17.83 1.28
CA LEU A 194 17.51 16.39 1.05
C LEU A 194 16.35 15.78 1.80
N SER A 195 15.64 14.89 1.12
CA SER A 195 14.55 14.09 1.68
C SER A 195 14.70 12.65 1.23
N ALA A 196 14.43 11.72 2.13
CA ALA A 196 14.41 10.29 1.81
C ALA A 196 13.21 9.65 2.48
N ASN A 197 12.43 8.89 1.74
CA ASN A 197 11.19 8.28 2.22
C ASN A 197 11.17 6.79 1.90
N TYR A 198 10.68 5.99 2.84
CA TYR A 198 10.42 4.56 2.65
C TYR A 198 8.94 4.27 2.82
N TYR A 199 8.41 3.47 1.91
CA TYR A 199 7.00 3.14 1.75
C TYR A 199 6.77 1.66 1.96
N HIS A 200 5.83 1.32 2.85
CA HIS A 200 5.49 -0.06 3.15
C HIS A 200 3.97 -0.28 3.12
N PRO A 201 3.48 -1.29 2.39
CA PRO A 201 2.06 -1.64 2.42
C PRO A 201 1.67 -2.21 3.80
N VAL A 202 0.57 -1.71 4.36
CA VAL A 202 0.01 -2.20 5.63
C VAL A 202 -1.20 -3.12 5.38
N GLY A 203 -1.82 -3.02 4.19
CA GLY A 203 -2.94 -3.87 3.77
C GLY A 203 -2.51 -5.18 3.08
N SER A 204 -3.40 -6.18 3.15
CA SER A 204 -3.29 -7.39 2.33
C SER A 204 -3.65 -7.11 0.87
N TRP A 205 -3.37 -8.08 0.00
CA TRP A 205 -3.88 -8.10 -1.37
C TRP A 205 -5.40 -7.98 -1.39
N GLN A 206 -5.91 -7.14 -2.28
CA GLN A 206 -7.33 -6.85 -2.43
C GLN A 206 -7.80 -7.20 -3.82
N ARG A 207 -9.05 -7.64 -3.90
CA ARG A 207 -9.70 -7.95 -5.17
C ARG A 207 -10.38 -6.69 -5.67
N ASN A 208 -10.04 -6.27 -6.87
CA ASN A 208 -10.79 -5.22 -7.57
C ASN A 208 -11.99 -5.85 -8.32
N GLU A 209 -12.67 -5.13 -9.20
CA GLU A 209 -13.78 -5.63 -10.02
C GLU A 209 -13.38 -6.84 -10.90
N SER A 210 -12.09 -7.00 -11.18
CA SER A 210 -11.56 -8.16 -11.90
C SER A 210 -11.43 -9.40 -10.99
N LEU A 211 -11.98 -10.53 -11.44
CA LEU A 211 -11.91 -11.82 -10.74
C LEU A 211 -10.48 -12.39 -10.65
N THR A 212 -9.60 -12.00 -11.57
CA THR A 212 -8.27 -12.63 -11.76
C THR A 212 -7.12 -11.75 -11.28
N GLN A 213 -7.35 -10.47 -10.99
CA GLN A 213 -6.33 -9.52 -10.61
C GLN A 213 -6.52 -9.07 -9.15
N GLU A 214 -5.45 -9.17 -8.38
CA GLU A 214 -5.36 -8.57 -7.05
C GLU A 214 -4.47 -7.33 -7.11
N GLN A 215 -4.78 -6.34 -6.28
CA GLN A 215 -4.01 -5.11 -6.13
C GLN A 215 -3.61 -4.91 -4.66
N ARG A 216 -2.46 -4.29 -4.46
CA ARG A 216 -1.95 -3.85 -3.16
C ARG A 216 -1.08 -2.63 -3.41
N MET A 217 -0.85 -1.80 -2.41
CA MET A 217 0.18 -0.78 -2.52
C MET A 217 1.57 -1.43 -2.65
N ALA A 218 2.42 -0.86 -3.49
CA ALA A 218 3.79 -1.30 -3.69
C ALA A 218 4.68 -0.79 -2.54
N SER A 219 5.65 -1.61 -2.13
CA SER A 219 6.75 -1.15 -1.28
C SER A 219 7.79 -0.44 -2.13
N GLY A 220 8.41 0.61 -1.60
CA GLY A 220 9.43 1.35 -2.35
C GLY A 220 10.11 2.42 -1.52
N TYR A 221 10.99 3.17 -2.14
CA TYR A 221 11.59 4.35 -1.55
C TYR A 221 11.78 5.44 -2.58
N ASP A 222 11.87 6.68 -2.10
CA ASP A 222 12.33 7.81 -2.88
C ASP A 222 13.45 8.55 -2.15
N VAL A 223 14.30 9.20 -2.94
CA VAL A 223 15.29 10.15 -2.47
C VAL A 223 15.21 11.38 -3.35
N THR A 224 15.03 12.54 -2.74
CA THR A 224 14.88 13.82 -3.43
C THR A 224 15.90 14.82 -2.93
N ALA A 225 16.58 15.46 -3.88
CA ALA A 225 17.45 16.60 -3.65
C ALA A 225 16.88 17.84 -4.33
N GLN A 226 16.67 18.90 -3.57
CA GLN A 226 16.23 20.20 -4.08
C GLN A 226 17.36 21.21 -3.90
N ALA A 227 17.74 21.87 -4.99
CA ALA A 227 18.79 22.88 -5.00
C ALA A 227 18.21 24.24 -5.39
N ARG A 228 18.61 25.27 -4.64
CA ARG A 228 18.28 26.67 -4.89
C ARG A 228 19.48 27.41 -5.42
N LEU A 229 19.23 28.28 -6.41
CA LEU A 229 20.25 29.17 -6.95
C LEU A 229 20.38 30.41 -6.05
N PRO A 230 21.56 30.71 -5.46
CA PRO A 230 21.73 31.87 -4.57
C PRO A 230 21.40 33.21 -5.23
N PHE A 231 21.64 33.31 -6.54
CA PHE A 231 21.42 34.51 -7.35
C PHE A 231 20.02 34.58 -7.98
N TYR A 232 19.20 33.53 -7.86
CA TYR A 232 17.86 33.50 -8.43
C TYR A 232 16.86 32.80 -7.50
N GLN A 233 16.36 33.57 -6.52
CA GLN A 233 15.56 33.08 -5.40
C GLN A 233 14.15 32.61 -5.78
N HIS A 234 13.67 32.98 -6.96
CA HIS A 234 12.37 32.57 -7.49
C HIS A 234 12.40 31.19 -8.15
N ILE A 235 13.58 30.57 -8.35
CA ILE A 235 13.71 29.27 -9.02
C ILE A 235 14.34 28.24 -8.07
N ASN A 236 13.69 27.09 -7.96
CA ASN A 236 14.28 25.89 -7.37
C ASN A 236 14.33 24.78 -8.40
N THR A 237 15.39 23.99 -8.34
CA THR A 237 15.56 22.78 -9.14
C THR A 237 15.46 21.57 -8.23
N SER A 238 14.91 20.46 -8.71
CA SER A 238 14.86 19.21 -7.96
C SER A 238 15.27 18.03 -8.82
N VAL A 239 15.88 17.05 -8.17
CA VAL A 239 16.17 15.74 -8.74
C VAL A 239 15.68 14.71 -7.75
N SER A 240 14.86 13.78 -8.20
CA SER A 240 14.37 12.67 -7.38
C SER A 240 14.65 11.33 -8.05
N VAL A 241 14.98 10.33 -7.26
CA VAL A 241 15.09 8.93 -7.69
C VAL A 241 14.13 8.12 -6.86
N GLU A 242 13.31 7.30 -7.51
CA GLU A 242 12.32 6.44 -6.87
C GLU A 242 12.46 5.02 -7.40
N GLN A 243 12.35 4.04 -6.49
CA GLN A 243 12.36 2.63 -6.83
C GLN A 243 11.28 1.91 -6.03
N TYR A 244 10.51 1.08 -6.71
CA TYR A 244 9.49 0.25 -6.10
C TYR A 244 9.75 -1.22 -6.39
N PHE A 245 9.24 -2.08 -5.52
CA PHE A 245 9.49 -3.52 -5.54
C PHE A 245 8.20 -4.29 -5.75
N GLY A 246 8.25 -5.27 -6.66
CA GLY A 246 7.11 -6.13 -7.00
C GLY A 246 7.22 -6.69 -8.43
N ASP A 247 6.38 -7.68 -8.73
CA ASP A 247 6.39 -8.34 -10.04
C ASP A 247 5.73 -7.49 -11.13
N SER A 248 4.72 -6.70 -10.77
CA SER A 248 3.96 -5.86 -11.70
C SER A 248 3.51 -4.57 -11.00
N VAL A 249 4.41 -3.59 -10.94
CA VAL A 249 4.22 -2.30 -10.26
C VAL A 249 3.97 -1.17 -11.26
N ASP A 250 2.89 -0.40 -11.08
CA ASP A 250 2.55 0.72 -11.96
C ASP A 250 3.10 2.06 -11.44
N LEU A 251 4.40 2.26 -11.63
CA LEU A 251 5.13 3.47 -11.19
C LEU A 251 4.65 4.76 -11.88
N PHE A 252 4.08 4.65 -13.08
CA PHE A 252 3.66 5.78 -13.90
C PHE A 252 2.16 6.10 -13.80
N HIS A 253 1.41 5.29 -13.04
CA HIS A 253 -0.06 5.38 -12.92
C HIS A 253 -0.71 5.33 -14.30
N SER A 254 -0.24 4.40 -15.12
CA SER A 254 -0.58 4.21 -16.52
C SER A 254 -1.52 3.02 -16.76
N GLY A 255 -1.79 2.23 -15.71
CA GLY A 255 -2.44 0.93 -15.77
C GLY A 255 -1.50 -0.21 -16.20
N THR A 256 -0.23 0.07 -16.50
CA THR A 256 0.77 -0.94 -16.90
C THR A 256 1.78 -1.18 -15.79
N GLY A 257 1.90 -2.44 -15.36
CA GLY A 257 2.83 -2.83 -14.30
C GLY A 257 4.18 -3.33 -14.84
N TYR A 258 5.25 -2.98 -14.14
CA TYR A 258 6.63 -3.34 -14.47
C TYR A 258 7.29 -4.08 -13.29
N HIS A 259 8.28 -4.92 -13.59
CA HIS A 259 9.03 -5.63 -12.56
C HIS A 259 10.09 -4.70 -11.93
N ASN A 260 10.00 -4.47 -10.62
CA ASN A 260 10.93 -3.64 -9.84
C ASN A 260 11.33 -2.30 -10.50
N PRO A 261 10.37 -1.46 -10.91
CA PRO A 261 10.66 -0.28 -11.73
C PRO A 261 11.42 0.80 -10.98
N VAL A 262 12.29 1.48 -11.72
CA VAL A 262 13.02 2.67 -11.27
C VAL A 262 12.63 3.87 -12.14
N ALA A 263 12.51 5.04 -11.51
CA ALA A 263 12.37 6.30 -12.24
C ALA A 263 13.25 7.40 -11.65
N VAL A 264 13.69 8.28 -12.54
CA VAL A 264 14.40 9.52 -12.21
C VAL A 264 13.51 10.67 -12.64
N SER A 265 13.33 11.66 -11.77
CA SER A 265 12.64 12.88 -12.12
C SER A 265 13.53 14.10 -11.97
N VAL A 266 13.35 15.04 -12.89
CA VAL A 266 13.94 16.38 -12.82
C VAL A 266 12.80 17.40 -12.76
N GLY A 267 12.87 18.31 -11.80
CA GLY A 267 11.85 19.32 -11.56
C GLY A 267 12.40 20.74 -11.59
N LEU A 268 11.55 21.67 -12.02
CA LEU A 268 11.77 23.10 -11.99
C LEU A 268 10.56 23.77 -11.35
N ASN A 269 10.80 24.56 -10.31
CA ASN A 269 9.76 25.27 -9.57
C ASN A 269 10.03 26.78 -9.69
N TYR A 270 9.02 27.54 -10.13
CA TYR A 270 9.05 28.99 -10.23
C TYR A 270 8.03 29.62 -9.26
N THR A 271 8.50 30.47 -8.35
CA THR A 271 7.70 31.11 -7.31
C THR A 271 7.77 32.63 -7.48
N PRO A 272 6.84 33.24 -8.24
CA PRO A 272 6.83 34.70 -8.41
C PRO A 272 6.54 35.44 -7.09
N VAL A 273 5.67 34.86 -6.25
CA VAL A 273 5.28 35.38 -4.93
C VAL A 273 5.14 34.20 -3.96
N PRO A 274 5.30 34.37 -2.63
CA PRO A 274 5.22 33.27 -1.67
C PRO A 274 3.95 32.41 -1.79
N LEU A 275 2.81 33.03 -2.12
CA LEU A 275 1.52 32.35 -2.26
C LEU A 275 1.44 31.40 -3.46
N VAL A 276 2.23 31.60 -4.52
CA VAL A 276 2.04 30.89 -5.79
C VAL A 276 3.34 30.25 -6.26
N THR A 277 3.29 28.95 -6.54
CA THR A 277 4.41 28.22 -7.16
C THR A 277 3.92 27.47 -8.39
N MET A 278 4.61 27.66 -9.50
CA MET A 278 4.44 26.88 -10.72
C MET A 278 5.51 25.79 -10.74
N THR A 279 5.13 24.57 -11.10
CA THR A 279 6.03 23.41 -11.11
C THR A 279 6.01 22.77 -12.49
N ALA A 280 7.17 22.33 -12.96
CA ALA A 280 7.33 21.53 -14.16
C ALA A 280 8.24 20.35 -13.81
N LYS A 281 7.75 19.13 -14.00
CA LYS A 281 8.47 17.89 -13.65
C LYS A 281 8.50 16.97 -14.86
N HIS A 282 9.69 16.46 -15.17
CA HIS A 282 9.90 15.41 -16.15
C HIS A 282 10.35 14.15 -15.42
N LYS A 283 9.57 13.08 -15.47
CA LYS A 283 9.86 11.76 -14.89
C LYS A 283 10.19 10.79 -16.02
N GLN A 284 11.33 10.12 -15.92
CA GLN A 284 11.85 9.15 -16.88
C GLN A 284 12.04 7.81 -16.18
N GLY A 285 11.48 6.75 -16.76
CA GLY A 285 11.62 5.38 -16.28
C GLY A 285 12.47 4.53 -17.20
N GLU A 286 12.60 3.26 -16.82
CA GLU A 286 13.18 2.23 -17.66
C GLU A 286 12.36 2.04 -18.96
N ASN A 287 13.01 1.53 -20.01
CA ASN A 287 12.38 1.23 -21.31
C ASN A 287 11.76 2.43 -22.05
N GLY A 288 12.22 3.66 -21.76
CA GLY A 288 11.82 4.87 -22.51
C GLY A 288 10.47 5.47 -22.10
N ILE A 289 9.84 4.96 -21.04
CA ILE A 289 8.60 5.52 -20.50
C ILE A 289 8.90 6.86 -19.84
N SER A 290 8.11 7.88 -20.16
CA SER A 290 8.27 9.21 -19.57
C SER A 290 6.93 9.85 -19.29
N GLN A 291 6.93 10.75 -18.30
CA GLN A 291 5.76 11.52 -17.90
C GLN A 291 6.18 12.97 -17.66
N ASN A 292 5.39 13.90 -18.18
CA ASN A 292 5.56 15.32 -17.97
C ASN A 292 4.37 15.84 -17.17
N ASN A 293 4.65 16.54 -16.07
CA ASN A 293 3.63 17.12 -15.22
C ASN A 293 3.91 18.61 -15.05
N VAL A 294 2.87 19.42 -15.22
CA VAL A 294 2.87 20.84 -14.88
C VAL A 294 1.88 21.03 -13.75
N GLY A 295 2.27 21.76 -12.71
CA GLY A 295 1.43 21.97 -11.55
C GLY A 295 1.38 23.43 -11.12
N LEU A 296 0.24 23.84 -10.57
CA LEU A 296 0.06 25.11 -9.87
C LEU A 296 -0.19 24.81 -8.40
N ASN A 297 0.63 25.41 -7.54
CA ASN A 297 0.60 25.27 -6.10
C ASN A 297 0.26 26.63 -5.46
N LEU A 298 -0.75 26.63 -4.58
CA LEU A 298 -1.16 27.78 -3.79
C LEU A 298 -0.82 27.51 -2.32
N ASN A 299 0.18 28.23 -1.79
CA ASN A 299 0.69 28.08 -0.43
C ASN A 299 0.21 29.23 0.46
N TYR A 300 -0.83 29.00 1.26
CA TYR A 300 -1.36 29.99 2.18
C TYR A 300 -0.80 29.80 3.59
N ARG A 301 -0.18 30.85 4.12
CA ARG A 301 0.43 30.86 5.46
C ARG A 301 -0.47 31.61 6.42
N PHE A 302 -1.02 30.94 7.42
CA PHE A 302 -1.86 31.60 8.40
C PHE A 302 -1.03 32.53 9.30
N GLY A 303 -1.60 33.68 9.69
CA GLY A 303 -0.90 34.69 10.51
C GLY A 303 0.09 35.58 9.75
N VAL A 304 0.32 35.36 8.45
CA VAL A 304 1.11 36.25 7.59
C VAL A 304 0.15 37.13 6.77
N PRO A 305 0.27 38.47 6.79
CA PRO A 305 -0.59 39.34 6.00
C PRO A 305 -0.61 38.96 4.52
N LEU A 306 -1.79 38.92 3.90
CA LEU A 306 -1.93 38.55 2.48
C LEU A 306 -1.06 39.42 1.56
N LYS A 307 -0.88 40.70 1.89
CA LYS A 307 0.00 41.61 1.17
C LYS A 307 1.44 41.10 1.10
N GLN A 308 1.98 40.55 2.19
CA GLN A 308 3.33 39.97 2.21
C GLN A 308 3.38 38.68 1.39
N GLN A 309 2.34 37.86 1.43
CA GLN A 309 2.27 36.61 0.67
C GLN A 309 2.14 36.83 -0.86
N LEU A 310 1.68 38.02 -1.26
CA LEU A 310 1.60 38.48 -2.65
C LEU A 310 2.77 39.38 -3.08
N ALA A 311 3.76 39.60 -2.21
CA ALA A 311 4.89 40.46 -2.48
C ALA A 311 6.08 39.64 -2.99
N ALA A 312 6.66 40.05 -4.12
CA ALA A 312 7.76 39.31 -4.76
C ALA A 312 9.07 39.36 -3.96
N ASP A 313 9.30 40.44 -3.22
CA ASP A 313 10.45 40.64 -2.32
C ASP A 313 10.41 39.71 -1.09
N GLU A 314 9.24 39.20 -0.72
CA GLU A 314 9.07 38.23 0.39
C GLU A 314 9.41 36.79 -0.01
N VAL A 315 9.67 36.51 -1.30
CA VAL A 315 10.06 35.17 -1.76
C VAL A 315 11.37 34.72 -1.09
N ALA A 316 12.34 35.62 -0.93
CA ALA A 316 13.61 35.32 -0.27
C ALA A 316 13.40 34.83 1.17
N ALA A 317 12.64 35.61 1.95
CA ALA A 317 12.40 35.37 3.36
C ALA A 317 11.57 34.10 3.59
N SER A 318 10.50 33.91 2.79
CA SER A 318 9.63 32.74 2.87
C SER A 318 10.35 31.42 2.57
N ARG A 319 11.40 31.47 1.74
CA ARG A 319 12.19 30.31 1.32
C ARG A 319 13.40 30.03 2.21
N SER A 320 13.81 30.97 3.06
CA SER A 320 14.87 30.74 4.05
C SER A 320 14.59 29.56 4.96
N LEU A 321 15.60 28.97 5.61
CA LEU A 321 15.39 27.88 6.57
C LEU A 321 14.37 28.22 7.66
N ARG A 322 14.38 29.47 8.14
CA ARG A 322 13.41 29.94 9.13
C ARG A 322 12.01 30.05 8.54
N GLY A 323 11.88 30.60 7.33
CA GLY A 323 10.59 30.81 6.68
C GLY A 323 9.94 29.54 6.14
N SER A 324 10.73 28.51 5.87
CA SER A 324 10.30 27.25 5.25
C SER A 324 10.14 26.10 6.22
N ARG A 325 10.44 26.26 7.50
CA ARG A 325 10.31 25.20 8.50
C ARG A 325 8.89 24.64 8.66
N TYR A 326 7.88 25.36 8.16
CA TYR A 326 6.46 24.95 8.13
C TYR A 326 6.02 24.43 6.75
N ASP A 327 6.94 24.31 5.79
CA ASP A 327 6.64 23.69 4.48
C ASP A 327 6.33 22.20 4.68
N SER A 328 5.43 21.65 3.89
CA SER A 328 5.16 20.20 3.89
C SER A 328 6.42 19.39 3.58
N PRO A 329 6.54 18.16 4.11
CA PRO A 329 7.63 17.26 3.77
C PRO A 329 7.58 16.88 2.29
N GLU A 330 8.75 16.74 1.69
CA GLU A 330 8.90 16.26 0.31
C GLU A 330 8.77 14.73 0.29
N ARG A 331 7.68 14.22 -0.29
CA ARG A 331 7.34 12.81 -0.39
C ARG A 331 6.34 12.58 -1.52
N ASP A 332 6.29 11.38 -2.06
CA ASP A 332 5.14 10.94 -2.86
C ASP A 332 3.90 10.71 -1.96
N ASN A 333 2.83 11.45 -2.24
CA ASN A 333 1.56 11.36 -1.50
C ASN A 333 0.57 10.41 -2.18
N LEU A 334 0.83 10.07 -3.44
CA LEU A 334 0.05 9.12 -4.21
C LEU A 334 0.65 7.72 -4.02
N PRO A 335 -0.14 6.72 -3.61
CA PRO A 335 0.34 5.36 -3.49
C PRO A 335 0.54 4.73 -4.85
N VAL A 336 1.75 4.24 -5.11
CA VAL A 336 2.02 3.35 -6.24
C VAL A 336 1.42 1.98 -5.95
N VAL A 337 0.77 1.39 -6.95
CA VAL A 337 0.09 0.10 -6.84
C VAL A 337 0.92 -1.02 -7.48
N GLU A 338 0.86 -2.19 -6.84
CA GLU A 338 1.38 -3.46 -7.31
C GLU A 338 0.18 -4.36 -7.66
N TYR A 339 0.26 -5.00 -8.81
CA TYR A 339 -0.73 -5.97 -9.28
C TYR A 339 -0.17 -7.39 -9.21
N ARG A 340 -1.06 -8.34 -8.98
CA ARG A 340 -0.76 -9.77 -9.08
C ARG A 340 -1.89 -10.50 -9.76
N GLN A 341 -1.55 -11.29 -10.78
CA GLN A 341 -2.49 -12.25 -11.34
C GLN A 341 -2.64 -13.45 -10.40
N ARG A 342 -3.88 -13.76 -10.04
CA ARG A 342 -4.20 -15.03 -9.39
C ARG A 342 -4.21 -16.13 -10.43
N LYS A 343 -3.82 -17.34 -10.02
CA LYS A 343 -4.08 -18.54 -10.80
C LYS A 343 -5.59 -18.73 -10.93
N SER A 344 -6.11 -18.57 -12.13
CA SER A 344 -7.52 -18.79 -12.49
C SER A 344 -7.89 -20.28 -12.49
N LEU A 345 -6.90 -21.15 -12.73
CA LEU A 345 -7.03 -22.61 -12.70
C LEU A 345 -5.82 -23.24 -12.02
N SER A 346 -6.05 -24.16 -11.09
CA SER A 346 -5.03 -25.02 -10.48
C SER A 346 -5.61 -26.38 -10.14
N VAL A 347 -4.79 -27.41 -10.29
CA VAL A 347 -5.19 -28.82 -10.18
C VAL A 347 -4.12 -29.57 -9.41
N TYR A 348 -4.55 -30.37 -8.44
CA TYR A 348 -3.69 -31.28 -7.72
C TYR A 348 -4.35 -32.67 -7.68
N LEU A 349 -3.57 -33.70 -7.99
CA LEU A 349 -4.00 -35.10 -7.92
C LEU A 349 -3.45 -35.69 -6.62
N ALA A 350 -4.36 -36.13 -5.75
CA ALA A 350 -3.98 -36.70 -4.46
C ALA A 350 -3.16 -37.97 -4.64
N THR A 351 -2.06 -38.09 -3.88
CA THR A 351 -1.22 -39.28 -3.86
C THR A 351 -2.02 -40.47 -3.30
N PRO A 352 -2.01 -41.62 -3.98
CA PRO A 352 -2.69 -42.84 -3.54
C PRO A 352 -2.01 -43.44 -2.29
N PRO A 353 -2.67 -44.38 -1.58
CA PRO A 353 -2.04 -45.14 -0.49
C PRO A 353 -0.76 -45.86 -0.96
N TRP A 354 0.19 -46.09 -0.05
CA TRP A 354 1.47 -46.73 -0.38
C TRP A 354 1.40 -48.25 -0.55
N ASP A 355 0.37 -48.90 0.02
CA ASP A 355 0.21 -50.36 0.03
C ASP A 355 -0.87 -50.79 -0.97
N LEU A 356 -0.57 -50.68 -2.27
CA LEU A 356 -1.52 -51.02 -3.33
C LEU A 356 -1.47 -52.50 -3.69
N HIS A 357 -2.63 -53.13 -3.82
CA HIS A 357 -2.74 -54.56 -4.15
C HIS A 357 -3.23 -54.81 -5.57
N SER A 358 -2.85 -55.97 -6.12
CA SER A 358 -3.29 -56.44 -7.42
C SER A 358 -4.82 -56.52 -7.48
N GLY A 359 -5.44 -55.87 -8.48
CA GLY A 359 -6.90 -55.85 -8.67
C GLY A 359 -7.67 -54.92 -7.73
N GLU A 360 -6.98 -54.15 -6.87
CA GLU A 360 -7.62 -53.16 -6.01
C GLU A 360 -8.11 -51.94 -6.83
N THR A 361 -9.27 -51.41 -6.44
CA THR A 361 -9.83 -50.18 -7.03
C THR A 361 -9.45 -48.97 -6.18
N VAL A 362 -8.61 -48.10 -6.74
CA VAL A 362 -8.15 -46.88 -6.07
C VAL A 362 -8.97 -45.68 -6.54
N GLN A 363 -9.52 -44.92 -5.60
CA GLN A 363 -10.24 -43.67 -5.89
C GLN A 363 -9.24 -42.54 -6.15
N LEU A 364 -9.38 -41.88 -7.30
CA LEU A 364 -8.54 -40.75 -7.71
C LEU A 364 -9.23 -39.45 -7.28
N LYS A 365 -8.64 -38.75 -6.30
CA LYS A 365 -9.19 -37.50 -5.78
C LYS A 365 -8.49 -36.30 -6.41
N LEU A 366 -9.26 -35.46 -7.10
CA LEU A 366 -8.79 -34.23 -7.72
C LEU A 366 -9.14 -33.04 -6.85
N GLN A 367 -8.14 -32.23 -6.51
CA GLN A 367 -8.32 -30.94 -5.87
C GLN A 367 -8.17 -29.85 -6.92
N ILE A 368 -9.29 -29.34 -7.42
CA ILE A 368 -9.32 -28.34 -8.48
C ILE A 368 -9.83 -27.02 -7.90
N ARG A 369 -9.09 -25.94 -8.17
CA ARG A 369 -9.57 -24.58 -7.95
C ARG A 369 -9.66 -23.90 -9.32
N SER A 370 -10.87 -23.65 -9.77
CA SER A 370 -11.17 -22.92 -11.01
C SER A 370 -12.07 -21.72 -10.71
N LEU A 371 -11.76 -20.57 -11.30
CA LEU A 371 -12.63 -19.39 -11.27
C LEU A 371 -13.74 -19.45 -12.32
N HIS A 372 -13.52 -20.18 -13.41
CA HIS A 372 -14.43 -20.21 -14.57
C HIS A 372 -15.22 -21.51 -14.70
N GLY A 373 -15.13 -22.43 -13.73
CA GLY A 373 -15.70 -23.77 -13.86
C GLY A 373 -14.75 -24.74 -14.59
N VAL A 374 -15.11 -26.02 -14.63
CA VAL A 374 -14.32 -27.06 -15.32
C VAL A 374 -15.10 -27.53 -16.54
N LYS A 375 -14.49 -27.39 -17.71
CA LYS A 375 -15.07 -27.79 -18.99
C LYS A 375 -14.79 -29.25 -19.30
N SER A 376 -13.53 -29.67 -19.16
CA SER A 376 -13.12 -31.05 -19.45
C SER A 376 -11.90 -31.51 -18.67
N LEU A 377 -11.80 -32.83 -18.50
CA LEU A 377 -10.70 -33.53 -17.84
C LEU A 377 -10.10 -34.53 -18.83
N LYS A 378 -8.77 -34.56 -18.94
CA LYS A 378 -8.02 -35.49 -19.80
C LYS A 378 -6.88 -36.14 -19.02
N TRP A 379 -6.97 -37.44 -18.80
CA TRP A 379 -5.93 -38.22 -18.14
C TRP A 379 -4.73 -38.47 -19.07
N GLN A 380 -3.52 -38.43 -18.50
CA GLN A 380 -2.24 -38.61 -19.19
C GLN A 380 -1.33 -39.55 -18.37
N GLY A 381 -0.33 -40.15 -19.04
CA GLY A 381 0.55 -41.17 -18.47
C GLY A 381 0.18 -42.58 -18.95
N ASP A 382 0.30 -43.57 -18.09
CA ASP A 382 0.12 -45.00 -18.41
C ASP A 382 -1.36 -45.44 -18.47
N THR A 383 -2.22 -44.56 -19.01
CA THR A 383 -3.67 -44.71 -19.06
C THR A 383 -4.16 -45.90 -19.90
N GLN A 384 -3.31 -46.44 -20.79
CA GLN A 384 -3.64 -47.64 -21.57
C GLN A 384 -3.43 -48.93 -20.79
N GLN A 385 -2.47 -48.94 -19.87
CA GLN A 385 -2.16 -50.11 -19.02
C GLN A 385 -3.08 -50.14 -17.79
N LEU A 386 -3.49 -48.95 -17.33
CA LEU A 386 -4.39 -48.76 -16.21
C LEU A 386 -5.86 -48.77 -16.66
N SER A 387 -6.70 -49.53 -15.96
CA SER A 387 -8.14 -49.55 -16.21
C SER A 387 -8.83 -48.38 -15.50
N LEU A 388 -8.85 -47.21 -16.14
CA LEU A 388 -9.52 -46.01 -15.63
C LEU A 388 -11.04 -46.13 -15.77
N THR A 389 -11.74 -45.90 -14.66
CA THR A 389 -13.21 -45.88 -14.59
C THR A 389 -13.68 -44.44 -14.43
N ALA A 390 -14.40 -43.96 -15.45
CA ALA A 390 -14.98 -42.62 -15.46
C ALA A 390 -16.28 -42.54 -14.64
N PRO A 391 -16.55 -41.43 -13.95
CA PRO A 391 -17.85 -41.15 -13.36
C PRO A 391 -18.93 -40.91 -14.43
N ALA A 392 -20.20 -40.89 -14.03
CA ALA A 392 -21.34 -40.70 -14.94
C ALA A 392 -21.25 -39.42 -15.80
N ASN A 393 -20.60 -38.38 -15.28
CA ASN A 393 -20.21 -37.19 -16.04
C ASN A 393 -18.67 -37.14 -16.12
N ALA A 394 -18.11 -37.33 -17.32
CA ALA A 394 -16.66 -37.32 -17.53
C ALA A 394 -15.97 -35.98 -17.23
N SER A 395 -16.71 -34.88 -17.09
CA SER A 395 -16.17 -33.59 -16.61
C SER A 395 -16.26 -33.42 -15.09
N SER A 396 -16.82 -34.40 -14.38
CA SER A 396 -16.90 -34.39 -12.91
C SER A 396 -15.51 -34.49 -12.29
N THR A 397 -15.23 -33.64 -11.32
CA THR A 397 -13.99 -33.65 -10.54
C THR A 397 -13.92 -34.79 -9.53
N ASP A 398 -15.07 -35.40 -9.23
CA ASP A 398 -15.21 -36.51 -8.29
C ASP A 398 -15.71 -37.78 -8.97
N GLY A 399 -15.34 -38.93 -8.40
CA GLY A 399 -15.83 -40.26 -8.82
C GLY A 399 -14.96 -40.99 -9.83
N TRP A 400 -13.76 -40.48 -10.13
CA TRP A 400 -12.75 -41.20 -10.91
C TRP A 400 -12.09 -42.28 -10.08
N SER A 401 -11.91 -43.45 -10.66
CA SER A 401 -11.16 -44.54 -10.03
C SER A 401 -10.32 -45.29 -11.04
N VAL A 402 -9.32 -46.01 -10.55
CA VAL A 402 -8.46 -46.87 -11.35
C VAL A 402 -8.44 -48.26 -10.74
N ILE A 403 -8.57 -49.29 -11.58
CA ILE A 403 -8.40 -50.69 -11.17
C ILE A 403 -6.96 -51.07 -11.50
N LEU A 404 -6.24 -51.53 -10.48
CA LEU A 404 -4.83 -51.88 -10.64
C LEU A 404 -4.66 -53.21 -11.40
N PRO A 405 -3.68 -53.28 -12.31
CA PRO A 405 -3.38 -54.52 -13.02
C PRO A 405 -2.98 -55.67 -12.08
N VAL A 406 -3.00 -56.88 -12.61
CA VAL A 406 -2.45 -58.04 -11.89
C VAL A 406 -0.94 -57.94 -11.83
N TRP A 407 -0.34 -58.34 -10.72
CA TRP A 407 1.12 -58.35 -10.54
C TRP A 407 1.82 -59.14 -11.65
N ASP A 408 2.73 -58.49 -12.39
CA ASP A 408 3.56 -59.14 -13.40
C ASP A 408 4.79 -59.77 -12.72
N THR A 409 4.92 -61.08 -12.87
CA THR A 409 6.01 -61.89 -12.29
C THR A 409 7.21 -62.03 -13.23
N THR A 410 7.15 -61.43 -14.42
CA THR A 410 8.26 -61.46 -15.38
C THR A 410 9.50 -60.79 -14.78
N PRO A 411 10.70 -61.40 -14.88
CA PRO A 411 11.92 -60.81 -14.35
C PRO A 411 12.17 -59.40 -14.92
N GLY A 412 12.22 -58.40 -14.04
CA GLY A 412 12.42 -56.99 -14.41
C GLY A 412 11.15 -56.19 -14.71
N ALA A 413 9.96 -56.77 -14.51
CA ALA A 413 8.71 -56.01 -14.57
C ALA A 413 8.68 -54.91 -13.51
N ALA A 414 8.34 -53.68 -13.91
CA ALA A 414 8.39 -52.51 -13.04
C ALA A 414 7.23 -52.46 -12.03
N ASN A 415 6.03 -52.94 -12.41
CA ASN A 415 4.80 -52.86 -11.60
C ASN A 415 4.50 -51.46 -11.01
N VAL A 416 4.92 -50.41 -11.74
CA VAL A 416 4.76 -49.00 -11.40
C VAL A 416 4.17 -48.27 -12.60
N TRP A 417 3.12 -47.48 -12.38
CA TRP A 417 2.45 -46.69 -13.41
C TRP A 417 2.34 -45.23 -13.02
N HIS A 418 2.57 -44.34 -13.98
CA HIS A 418 2.54 -42.90 -13.77
C HIS A 418 1.24 -42.32 -14.32
N LEU A 419 0.62 -41.43 -13.55
CA LEU A 419 -0.66 -40.84 -13.91
C LEU A 419 -0.68 -39.34 -13.57
N SER A 420 -1.24 -38.55 -14.48
CA SER A 420 -1.55 -37.14 -14.28
C SER A 420 -2.84 -36.76 -15.01
N VAL A 421 -3.40 -35.59 -14.72
CA VAL A 421 -4.60 -35.09 -15.40
C VAL A 421 -4.40 -33.66 -15.90
N VAL A 422 -4.88 -33.39 -17.10
CA VAL A 422 -4.99 -32.06 -17.68
C VAL A 422 -6.44 -31.61 -17.61
N VAL A 423 -6.64 -30.43 -17.02
CA VAL A 423 -7.96 -29.82 -16.84
C VAL A 423 -8.06 -28.60 -17.75
N GLU A 424 -9.17 -28.50 -18.47
CA GLU A 424 -9.54 -27.31 -19.25
C GLU A 424 -10.71 -26.61 -18.55
N ASP A 425 -10.60 -25.29 -18.33
CA ASP A 425 -11.71 -24.47 -17.83
C ASP A 425 -12.59 -23.93 -18.99
N ASP A 426 -13.71 -23.29 -18.64
CA ASP A 426 -14.63 -22.73 -19.64
C ASP A 426 -14.05 -21.50 -20.36
N ALA A 427 -12.98 -20.91 -19.83
CA ALA A 427 -12.21 -19.85 -20.49
C ALA A 427 -11.16 -20.40 -21.49
N GLY A 428 -11.00 -21.73 -21.58
CA GLY A 428 -10.06 -22.42 -22.48
C GLY A 428 -8.63 -22.55 -21.95
N GLN A 429 -8.37 -22.17 -20.69
CA GLN A 429 -7.09 -22.39 -20.04
C GLN A 429 -6.90 -23.87 -19.70
N ARG A 430 -5.70 -24.40 -19.96
CA ARG A 430 -5.33 -25.80 -19.68
C ARG A 430 -4.20 -25.88 -18.66
N VAL A 431 -4.39 -26.67 -17.61
CA VAL A 431 -3.39 -26.89 -16.55
C VAL A 431 -3.26 -28.38 -16.25
N SER A 432 -2.02 -28.86 -16.11
CA SER A 432 -1.72 -30.23 -15.68
C SER A 432 -1.57 -30.32 -14.16
N SER A 433 -2.00 -31.44 -13.59
CA SER A 433 -1.71 -31.80 -12.20
C SER A 433 -0.24 -32.19 -11.99
N ASN A 434 0.13 -32.41 -10.72
CA ASN A 434 1.28 -33.24 -10.38
C ASN A 434 1.10 -34.67 -10.92
N GLU A 435 2.21 -35.34 -11.18
CA GLU A 435 2.25 -36.76 -11.51
C GLU A 435 2.24 -37.59 -10.22
N ILE A 436 1.50 -38.71 -10.22
CA ILE A 436 1.53 -39.72 -9.16
C ILE A 436 2.09 -41.03 -9.74
N ALA A 437 2.75 -41.80 -8.87
CA ALA A 437 3.18 -43.16 -9.18
C ALA A 437 2.30 -44.15 -8.40
N LEU A 438 1.69 -45.08 -9.12
CA LEU A 438 0.94 -46.22 -8.59
C LEU A 438 1.87 -47.42 -8.61
N ALA A 439 2.46 -47.77 -7.46
CA ALA A 439 3.35 -48.91 -7.31
C ALA A 439 2.62 -50.04 -6.60
N LEU A 440 2.57 -51.23 -7.21
CA LEU A 440 2.01 -52.40 -6.53
C LEU A 440 2.95 -52.93 -5.46
N THR A 441 2.38 -53.49 -4.41
CA THR A 441 3.11 -54.24 -3.39
C THR A 441 3.28 -55.68 -3.86
N GLU A 442 4.51 -56.20 -3.76
CA GLU A 442 4.80 -57.58 -4.14
C GLU A 442 3.98 -58.56 -3.29
N PRO A 443 3.23 -59.48 -3.91
CA PRO A 443 2.42 -60.44 -3.17
C PRO A 443 3.32 -61.42 -2.41
N LEU A 444 3.00 -61.65 -1.12
CA LEU A 444 3.69 -62.63 -0.30
C LEU A 444 3.44 -64.05 -0.83
N VAL A 445 4.43 -64.63 -1.51
CA VAL A 445 4.39 -66.02 -1.95
C VAL A 445 4.61 -66.92 -0.74
N LYS A 446 3.55 -67.59 -0.26
CA LYS A 446 3.70 -68.68 0.72
C LYS A 446 4.23 -69.90 0.00
N PHE A 447 5.49 -70.23 0.22
CA PHE A 447 6.02 -71.54 -0.13
C PHE A 447 5.47 -72.57 0.85
N SER A 448 4.49 -73.37 0.43
CA SER A 448 4.25 -74.66 1.06
C SER A 448 5.41 -75.58 0.68
N ALA A 449 6.36 -75.77 1.61
CA ALA A 449 7.39 -76.78 1.45
C ALA A 449 6.70 -78.16 1.39
N GLU A 450 6.63 -78.77 0.22
CA GLU A 450 6.29 -80.19 0.11
C GLU A 450 7.31 -80.99 0.93
N GLY A 451 6.85 -81.62 2.02
CA GLY A 451 7.64 -82.58 2.79
C GLY A 451 7.91 -82.24 4.26
N ILE A 452 7.39 -81.15 4.82
CA ILE A 452 7.53 -80.90 6.28
C ILE A 452 6.18 -81.14 6.96
N SER A 453 5.94 -82.38 7.39
CA SER A 453 4.94 -82.67 8.42
C SER A 453 5.56 -82.34 9.79
N TRP A 454 5.05 -81.32 10.47
CA TRP A 454 5.31 -81.19 11.90
C TRP A 454 4.52 -82.29 12.61
N GLN A 455 5.23 -83.27 13.19
CA GLN A 455 4.61 -84.14 14.19
C GLN A 455 4.25 -83.27 15.39
N GLU A 456 2.96 -83.09 15.63
CA GLU A 456 2.47 -82.70 16.95
C GLU A 456 2.81 -83.84 17.91
N THR A 457 3.87 -83.65 18.71
CA THR A 457 4.09 -84.46 19.91
C THR A 457 3.27 -83.89 21.08
N PRO A 458 2.74 -84.77 21.94
CA PRO A 458 1.48 -84.58 22.68
C PRO A 458 1.53 -83.60 23.85
#